data_AF-A0A7C8APU3-F1
#
_entry.id   AF-A0A7C8APU3-F1
#
_cell.length_a   1.000
_cell.length_b   1.000
_cell.length_c   1.000
_cell.angle_alpha   90.00
_cell.angle_beta   90.00
_cell.angle_gamma   90.00
#
_symmetry.space_group_name_H-M   'P 1'
#
loop_
_entity.id
_entity.type
_entity.pdbx_description
1 polymer ?
#
loop_
_entity_poly.entity_id
_entity_poly.type
_entity_poly.pdbx_seq_one_letter_code
_entity_poly.pdbx_strand_id
1 'polypeptide(L)'
;MRLFKELVTLLILCVAAISIYQNIQTWTQPVGFKLNLYLYQINPELELYQVILLSALGGFIVGLALMLKPYFKTRRLLKRERQEKKQAQEEFTLRLARVESHAQAPTPAPAGHTNQVAETEAQEAAEKEEE
;
A
#
# COMPACT_ATOMS: atom_id res chain seq x y z
N MET A 1 -16.97 -24.24 10.01
CA MET A 1 -17.47 -23.00 10.66
C MET A 1 -17.85 -21.88 9.69
N ARG A 2 -17.22 -21.75 8.51
CA ARG A 2 -17.60 -20.72 7.51
C ARG A 2 -19.00 -20.95 6.90
N LEU A 3 -19.32 -22.18 6.52
CA LEU A 3 -20.64 -22.56 5.99
C LEU A 3 -21.80 -22.31 6.96
N PHE A 4 -21.61 -22.55 8.26
CA PHE A 4 -22.62 -22.25 9.27
C PHE A 4 -22.88 -20.74 9.37
N LYS A 5 -21.83 -19.91 9.30
CA LYS A 5 -21.97 -18.45 9.28
C LYS A 5 -22.76 -17.97 8.06
N GLU A 6 -22.50 -18.56 6.89
CA GLU A 6 -23.25 -18.25 5.66
C GLU A 6 -24.73 -18.66 5.79
N LEU A 7 -25.00 -19.87 6.30
CA LEU A 7 -26.37 -20.35 6.48
C LEU A 7 -27.16 -19.49 7.49
N VAL A 8 -26.53 -19.10 8.60
CA VAL A 8 -27.13 -18.16 9.56
C VAL A 8 -27.35 -16.79 8.93
N THR A 9 -26.39 -16.30 8.13
CA THR A 9 -26.55 -15.01 7.43
C THR A 9 -27.70 -15.07 6.43
N LEU A 10 -27.83 -16.17 5.68
CA LEU A 10 -28.94 -16.42 4.76
C LEU A 10 -30.27 -16.47 5.51
N LEU A 11 -30.32 -17.16 6.65
CA LEU A 11 -31.52 -17.23 7.49
C LEU A 11 -31.96 -15.84 7.96
N ILE A 12 -31.02 -15.02 8.46
CA ILE A 12 -31.28 -13.64 8.87
C ILE A 12 -31.79 -12.82 7.68
N LEU A 13 -31.17 -12.97 6.50
CA LEU A 13 -31.60 -12.29 5.28
C LEU A 13 -33.03 -12.68 4.88
N CYS A 14 -33.38 -13.97 4.95
CA CYS A 14 -34.72 -14.47 4.68
C CYS A 14 -35.76 -13.89 5.66
N VAL A 15 -35.45 -13.91 6.96
CA VAL A 15 -36.34 -13.33 7.99
C VAL A 15 -36.53 -11.83 7.77
N ALA A 16 -35.46 -11.11 7.43
CA ALA A 16 -35.53 -9.69 7.09
C ALA A 16 -36.42 -9.44 5.85
N ALA A 17 -36.24 -10.23 4.79
CA ALA A 17 -37.05 -10.12 3.57
C ALA A 17 -38.54 -10.37 3.83
N ILE A 18 -38.87 -11.42 4.58
CA ILE A 18 -40.26 -11.72 4.98
C ILE A 18 -40.83 -10.59 5.84
N SER A 19 -40.04 -10.04 6.76
CA SER A 19 -40.46 -8.91 7.61
C SER A 19 -40.79 -7.67 6.77
N ILE A 20 -39.97 -7.36 5.75
CA ILE A 20 -40.24 -6.26 4.83
C ILE A 20 -41.53 -6.53 4.04
N TYR A 21 -41.68 -7.75 3.51
CA TYR A 21 -42.85 -8.14 2.72
C TYR A 21 -44.15 -8.04 3.54
N GLN A 22 -44.18 -8.56 4.77
CA GLN A 22 -45.36 -8.51 5.63
C GLN A 22 -45.75 -7.07 6.01
N ASN A 23 -44.77 -6.18 6.13
CA ASN A 23 -45.01 -4.81 6.55
C ASN A 23 -45.20 -3.84 5.37
N ILE A 24 -45.34 -4.33 4.13
CA ILE A 24 -45.33 -3.47 2.92
C ILE A 24 -46.33 -2.30 3.01
N GLN A 25 -47.51 -2.54 3.58
CA GLN A 25 -48.51 -1.49 3.78
C GLN A 25 -48.00 -0.36 4.69
N THR A 26 -47.25 -0.70 5.74
CA THR A 26 -46.63 0.27 6.66
C THR A 26 -45.56 1.09 5.94
N TRP A 27 -44.79 0.47 5.04
CA TRP A 27 -43.72 1.15 4.28
C TRP A 27 -44.26 2.14 3.24
N THR A 28 -45.46 1.90 2.71
CA THR A 28 -46.14 2.75 1.74
C THR A 28 -47.04 3.81 2.38
N GLN A 29 -47.11 3.89 3.71
CA GLN A 29 -47.91 4.95 4.35
C GLN A 29 -47.30 6.32 4.03
N PRO A 30 -48.11 7.27 3.54
CA PRO A 30 -47.65 8.62 3.27
C PRO A 30 -47.38 9.30 4.61
N VAL A 31 -46.15 9.75 4.80
CA VAL A 31 -45.76 10.54 5.96
C VAL A 31 -45.72 11.99 5.51
N GLY A 32 -46.63 12.80 6.07
CA GLY A 32 -46.66 14.23 5.83
C GLY A 32 -45.52 14.91 6.56
N PHE A 33 -44.49 15.35 5.82
CA PHE A 33 -43.47 16.21 6.38
C PHE A 33 -43.92 17.67 6.24
N LYS A 34 -43.83 18.42 7.34
CA LYS A 34 -44.04 19.87 7.30
C LYS A 34 -42.69 20.54 7.27
N LEU A 35 -42.23 20.92 6.08
CA LEU A 35 -41.02 21.70 5.94
C LEU A 35 -41.40 23.17 6.03
N ASN A 36 -41.28 23.72 7.24
CA ASN A 36 -41.51 25.14 7.48
C ASN A 36 -40.23 25.91 7.18
N LEU A 37 -40.00 26.25 5.92
CA LEU A 37 -39.09 27.33 5.59
C LEU A 37 -39.87 28.61 5.82
N TYR A 38 -39.36 29.51 6.65
CA TYR A 38 -39.98 30.75 7.11
C TYR A 38 -40.66 31.62 6.01
N LEU A 39 -40.35 31.38 4.73
CA LEU A 39 -40.86 32.08 3.54
C LEU A 39 -41.82 31.24 2.68
N TYR A 40 -41.90 29.92 2.86
CA TYR A 40 -42.68 29.01 2.02
C TYR A 40 -42.95 27.67 2.75
N GLN A 41 -44.23 27.32 2.91
CA GLN A 41 -44.63 26.04 3.51
C GLN A 41 -44.88 25.01 2.40
N ILE A 42 -44.03 23.98 2.35
CA ILE A 42 -44.23 22.82 1.49
C ILE A 42 -44.64 21.65 2.38
N ASN A 43 -45.72 20.97 2.00
CA ASN A 43 -46.14 19.71 2.62
C ASN A 43 -45.86 18.57 1.63
N PRO A 44 -44.59 18.16 1.45
CA PRO A 44 -44.30 17.04 0.57
C PRO A 44 -44.79 15.76 1.26
N GLU A 45 -45.64 15.01 0.57
CA GLU A 45 -46.01 13.66 0.97
C GLU A 45 -44.91 12.72 0.48
N LEU A 46 -44.10 12.20 1.39
CA LEU A 46 -43.11 11.17 1.08
C LEU A 46 -43.55 9.86 1.72
N GLU A 47 -43.35 8.78 0.97
CA GLU A 47 -43.55 7.44 1.48
C GLU A 47 -42.43 7.09 2.48
N LEU A 48 -42.80 6.38 3.55
CA LEU A 48 -41.88 6.06 4.64
C LEU A 48 -40.61 5.34 4.16
N TYR A 49 -40.71 4.46 3.17
CA TYR A 49 -39.53 3.76 2.63
C TYR A 49 -38.51 4.72 1.99
N GLN A 50 -38.95 5.82 1.37
CA GLN A 50 -38.04 6.78 0.74
C GLN A 50 -37.19 7.49 1.79
N VAL A 51 -37.82 7.87 2.91
CA VAL A 51 -37.15 8.52 4.04
C VAL A 51 -36.12 7.58 4.66
N ILE A 52 -36.49 6.32 4.88
CA ILE A 52 -35.59 5.31 5.44
C ILE A 52 -34.43 5.04 4.47
N LEU A 53 -34.72 4.96 3.16
CA LEU A 53 -33.71 4.75 2.12
C LEU A 53 -32.71 5.92 2.06
N LEU A 54 -33.20 7.16 2.10
CA LEU A 54 -32.36 8.37 2.13
C LEU A 54 -31.47 8.42 3.38
N SER A 55 -32.03 8.10 4.55
CA SER A 55 -31.28 8.02 5.81
C SER A 55 -30.21 6.93 5.76
N ALA A 56 -30.56 5.74 5.27
CA ALA A 56 -29.64 4.61 5.12
C ALA A 56 -28.52 4.95 4.13
N LEU A 57 -28.84 5.56 2.99
CA LEU A 57 -27.87 5.99 1.99
C LEU A 57 -26.93 7.07 2.53
N GLY A 58 -27.48 8.06 3.24
CA GLY A 58 -26.68 9.09 3.91
C GLY A 58 -25.71 8.48 4.93
N GLY A 59 -26.20 7.61 5.80
CA GLY A 59 -25.39 6.87 6.76
C GLY A 59 -24.33 6.00 6.08
N PHE A 60 -24.66 5.34 4.97
CA PHE A 60 -23.73 4.53 4.20
C PHE A 60 -22.61 5.38 3.59
N ILE A 61 -22.94 6.51 2.95
CA ILE A 61 -21.94 7.42 2.36
C ILE A 61 -21.00 7.94 3.45
N VAL A 62 -21.54 8.38 4.59
CA VAL A 62 -20.73 8.86 5.71
C VAL A 62 -19.85 7.74 6.28
N GLY A 63 -20.42 6.54 6.48
CA GLY A 63 -19.67 5.37 6.92
C GLY A 63 -18.54 4.99 5.95
N LEU A 64 -18.81 5.03 4.64
CA LEU A 64 -17.82 4.78 3.59
C LEU A 64 -16.70 5.82 3.62
N ALA A 65 -17.05 7.10 3.76
CA ALA A 65 -16.07 8.19 3.86
C ALA A 65 -15.17 8.04 5.11
N LEU A 66 -15.75 7.63 6.24
CA LEU A 66 -15.01 7.34 7.47
C LEU A 66 -14.08 6.13 7.31
N MET A 67 -14.51 5.07 6.60
CA MET A 67 -13.66 3.90 6.30
C MET A 67 -12.54 4.20 5.29
N LEU A 68 -12.78 5.08 4.30
CA LEU A 68 -11.76 5.48 3.33
C LEU A 68 -10.65 6.34 3.96
N LYS A 69 -10.99 7.14 4.98
CA LYS A 69 -10.05 8.05 5.67
C LYS A 69 -8.77 7.37 6.19
N PRO A 70 -8.80 6.24 6.94
CA PRO A 70 -7.59 5.53 7.32
C PRO A 70 -6.87 4.94 6.10
N TYR A 71 -7.59 4.48 5.07
CA TYR A 71 -6.99 3.90 3.87
C TYR A 71 -6.09 4.90 3.13
N PHE A 72 -6.50 6.17 3.03
CA PHE A 72 -5.68 7.23 2.46
C PHE A 72 -4.46 7.58 3.32
N LYS A 73 -4.58 7.55 4.66
CA LYS A 73 -3.45 7.77 5.56
C LYS A 73 -2.39 6.68 5.41
N THR A 74 -2.80 5.41 5.39
CA THR A 74 -1.90 4.26 5.19
C THR A 74 -1.21 4.34 3.83
N ARG A 75 -1.93 4.68 2.76
CA ARG A 75 -1.33 4.84 1.43
C ARG A 75 -0.30 5.98 1.37
N ARG A 76 -0.51 7.05 2.14
CA ARG A 76 0.44 8.18 2.25
C ARG A 76 1.69 7.80 3.06
N LEU A 77 1.53 7.00 4.12
CA LEU A 77 2.63 6.45 4.91
C LEU A 77 3.50 5.48 4.08
N LEU A 78 2.89 4.55 3.34
CA LEU A 78 3.65 3.64 2.47
C LEU A 78 4.41 4.38 1.36
N LYS A 79 3.89 5.50 0.85
CA LYS A 79 4.61 6.33 -0.12
C LYS A 79 5.84 6.98 0.51
N ARG A 80 5.75 7.45 1.76
CA ARG A 80 6.89 8.02 2.49
C ARG A 80 7.98 6.99 2.74
N GLU A 81 7.62 5.80 3.24
CA GLU A 81 8.61 4.73 3.47
C GLU A 81 9.30 4.29 2.17
N ARG A 82 8.57 4.23 1.05
CA ARG A 82 9.18 3.92 -0.25
C ARG A 82 10.10 5.02 -0.77
N GLN A 83 9.82 6.29 -0.46
CA GLN A 83 10.70 7.40 -0.83
C GLN A 83 11.96 7.43 0.03
N GLU A 84 11.84 7.22 1.34
CA GLU A 84 12.98 7.16 2.26
C GLU A 84 13.91 5.99 1.92
N LYS A 85 13.36 4.81 1.59
CA LYS A 85 14.17 3.67 1.14
C LYS A 85 14.90 3.93 -0.17
N LYS A 86 14.28 4.64 -1.12
CA LYS A 86 14.93 5.01 -2.38
C LYS A 86 16.06 6.02 -2.17
N GLN A 87 15.84 7.03 -1.33
CA GLN A 87 16.87 8.02 -1.00
C GLN A 87 18.06 7.39 -0.28
N ALA A 88 17.81 6.52 0.70
CA ALA A 88 18.88 5.77 1.37
C ALA A 88 19.65 4.89 0.38
N GLN A 89 18.96 4.22 -0.53
CA GLN A 89 19.61 3.36 -1.53
C GLN A 89 20.43 4.18 -2.54
N GLU A 90 19.95 5.35 -2.96
CA GLU A 90 20.72 6.28 -3.81
C GLU A 90 21.96 6.83 -3.08
N GLU A 91 21.86 7.17 -1.80
CA GLU A 91 23.01 7.60 -0.99
C GLU A 91 24.04 6.48 -0.81
N PHE A 92 23.61 5.24 -0.57
CA PHE A 92 24.52 4.09 -0.51
C PHE A 92 25.19 3.83 -1.86
N THR A 93 24.44 3.94 -2.95
CA THR A 93 24.97 3.74 -4.30
C THR A 93 25.97 4.85 -4.67
N LEU A 94 25.69 6.11 -4.32
CA LEU A 94 26.61 7.24 -4.51
C LEU A 94 27.87 7.13 -3.64
N ARG A 95 27.75 6.63 -2.39
CA ARG A 95 28.90 6.36 -1.52
C ARG A 95 29.76 5.23 -2.07
N LEU A 96 29.17 4.15 -2.56
CA LEU A 96 29.88 3.06 -3.21
C LEU A 96 30.59 3.55 -4.49
N ALA A 97 29.89 4.29 -5.36
CA ALA A 97 30.50 4.88 -6.55
C ALA A 97 31.63 5.87 -6.22
N ARG A 98 31.53 6.63 -5.13
CA ARG A 98 32.60 7.52 -4.64
C ARG A 98 33.80 6.72 -4.12
N VAL A 99 33.58 5.64 -3.36
CA VAL A 99 34.65 4.77 -2.87
C VAL A 99 35.35 4.06 -4.04
N GLU A 100 34.60 3.60 -5.03
CA GLU A 100 35.13 2.98 -6.25
C GLU A 100 35.92 3.98 -7.10
N SER A 101 35.48 5.24 -7.20
CA SER A 101 36.23 6.32 -7.86
C SER A 101 37.52 6.74 -7.11
N HIS A 102 37.67 6.39 -5.84
CA HIS A 102 38.91 6.59 -5.07
C HIS A 102 39.81 5.33 -5.04
N ALA A 103 39.27 4.15 -5.35
CA ALA A 103 40.04 2.92 -5.50
C ALA A 103 40.74 2.83 -6.87
N GLN A 104 40.40 3.71 -7.81
CA GLN A 104 41.04 3.81 -9.14
C GLN A 104 41.92 5.05 -9.25
N ALA A 105 42.78 5.29 -8.26
CA ALA A 105 44.00 6.07 -8.48
C ALA A 105 45.00 5.17 -9.24
N PRO A 106 45.58 5.64 -10.36
CA PRO A 106 46.43 4.82 -11.20
C PRO A 106 47.67 4.38 -10.42
N THR A 107 47.87 3.07 -10.36
CA THR A 107 49.19 2.47 -10.11
C THR A 107 50.23 3.22 -10.94
N PRO A 108 51.26 3.85 -10.35
CA PRO A 108 52.35 4.38 -11.14
C PRO A 108 53.05 3.19 -11.80
N ALA A 109 52.89 3.07 -13.12
CA ALA A 109 53.68 2.16 -13.93
C ALA A 109 55.17 2.56 -13.82
N PRO A 110 56.09 1.59 -13.77
CA PRO A 110 57.48 1.79 -13.37
C PRO A 110 58.27 2.44 -14.50
N ALA A 111 59.02 3.49 -14.19
CA ALA A 111 60.00 4.09 -15.09
C ALA A 111 61.33 4.25 -14.37
N GLY A 112 62.34 3.53 -14.86
CA GLY A 112 63.73 3.99 -14.84
C GLY A 112 64.65 3.41 -13.76
N HIS A 113 65.42 2.39 -14.16
CA HIS A 113 66.84 2.16 -13.86
C HIS A 113 67.29 2.13 -12.37
N THR A 114 67.87 1.00 -11.93
CA THR A 114 69.31 0.70 -12.03
C THR A 114 69.70 -0.38 -11.01
N ASN A 115 70.36 -1.43 -11.49
CA ASN A 115 71.32 -2.32 -10.80
C ASN A 115 70.91 -3.24 -9.63
N GLN A 116 71.17 -4.52 -9.94
CA GLN A 116 71.89 -5.52 -9.14
C GLN A 116 71.13 -6.37 -8.13
N VAL A 117 71.55 -7.65 -8.20
CA VAL A 117 71.41 -8.74 -7.23
C VAL A 117 70.11 -9.53 -7.29
N ALA A 118 70.13 -10.61 -8.08
CA ALA A 118 69.85 -11.98 -7.61
C ALA A 118 69.54 -12.91 -8.81
N GLU A 119 70.55 -13.18 -9.64
CA GLU A 119 70.62 -14.48 -10.32
C GLU A 119 71.03 -15.50 -9.27
N THR A 120 70.06 -16.12 -8.62
CA THR A 120 70.23 -17.34 -7.84
C THR A 120 68.88 -18.04 -7.86
N GLU A 121 68.87 -19.36 -8.07
CA GLU A 121 67.68 -20.22 -8.20
C GLU A 121 67.10 -20.39 -9.62
N ALA A 122 67.97 -20.60 -10.61
CA ALA A 122 67.60 -21.31 -11.84
C ALA A 122 68.74 -22.18 -12.41
N GLN A 123 69.55 -22.78 -11.54
CA GLN A 123 70.61 -23.74 -11.91
C GLN A 123 70.62 -25.03 -11.07
N GLU A 124 69.55 -25.33 -10.32
CA GLU A 124 69.41 -26.59 -9.58
C GLU A 124 68.38 -27.52 -10.26
N ALA A 125 68.57 -27.77 -11.56
CA ALA A 125 67.80 -28.78 -12.30
C ALA A 125 68.53 -29.36 -13.53
N ALA A 126 69.86 -29.21 -13.62
CA ALA A 126 70.64 -29.73 -14.76
C ALA A 126 71.97 -30.40 -14.35
N GLU A 127 72.12 -30.83 -13.09
CA GLU A 127 73.23 -31.66 -12.63
C GLU A 127 72.68 -33.00 -12.09
N LYS A 128 72.01 -33.75 -12.96
CA LYS A 128 71.64 -35.16 -12.74
C LYS A 128 71.51 -35.98 -14.04
N GLU A 129 72.28 -35.62 -15.07
CA GLU A 129 72.31 -36.38 -16.33
C GLU A 129 73.72 -36.67 -16.88
N GLU A 130 74.78 -36.58 -16.07
CA GLU A 130 76.09 -37.18 -16.39
C GLU A 130 76.73 -37.84 -15.15
N GLU A 131 76.19 -38.99 -14.74
CA GLU A 131 76.95 -40.11 -14.17
C GLU A 131 76.43 -41.44 -14.74
#